data_AF-A0AA38ULC7-F1
#
_entry.id   AF-A0AA38ULC7-F1
#
_cell.length_a   1.000
_cell.length_b   1.000
_cell.length_c   1.000
_cell.angle_alpha   90.00
_cell.angle_beta   90.00
_cell.angle_gamma   90.00
#
_symmetry.space_group_name_H-M   'P 1'
#
loop_
_entity.id
_entity.type
_entity.pdbx_description
1 polymer ?
#
loop_
_entity_poly.entity_id
_entity_poly.type
_entity_poly.pdbx_seq_one_letter_code
_entity_poly.pdbx_strand_id
1 'polypeptide(L)'
;RALAMTVIASGSSIGAIIHPIMLNNTISKLGFNNAVRASAGLVAGLLLIACGLMRTHMPVQQRSSSVSLKAIASDWAYIAATLGLMMFSVGFYFPQFYLQLDASNHHLNQNFAFYSLVILNSSSAMGRILPGFFVNRLGVGNMITAATAMCAAVIFGMIGLSNATSVVLIAIFYGFFAGSYVGLINPLMASLSNSVSEIGLRMGIAFFFSGTPIGGALLTEEFIWWQ
;
A
#
# COMPACT_ATOMS: atom_id res chain seq x y z
N ARG A 1 12.09 -14.78 4.92
CA ARG A 1 10.62 -14.56 4.99
C ARG A 1 10.26 -13.11 4.66
N ALA A 2 10.84 -12.12 5.34
CA ALA A 2 10.58 -10.70 5.06
C ALA A 2 10.78 -10.31 3.59
N LEU A 3 11.91 -10.66 2.97
CA LEU A 3 12.18 -10.42 1.54
C LEU A 3 11.11 -10.98 0.59
N ALA A 4 10.65 -12.22 0.84
CA ALA A 4 9.61 -12.84 0.02
C ALA A 4 8.27 -12.10 0.20
N MET A 5 7.92 -11.72 1.43
CA MET A 5 6.70 -10.94 1.71
C MET A 5 6.73 -9.56 1.06
N THR A 6 7.87 -8.87 1.08
CA THR A 6 8.05 -7.55 0.44
C THR A 6 7.99 -7.62 -1.08
N VAL A 7 8.54 -8.67 -1.70
CA VAL A 7 8.45 -8.91 -3.16
C VAL A 7 7.02 -9.25 -3.58
N ILE A 8 6.28 -10.02 -2.79
CA ILE A 8 4.86 -10.26 -3.04
C ILE A 8 4.07 -8.94 -2.92
N ALA A 9 4.36 -8.13 -1.90
CA ALA A 9 3.70 -6.84 -1.70
C ALA A 9 3.97 -5.84 -2.85
N SER A 10 5.12 -5.87 -3.50
CA SER A 10 5.41 -5.00 -4.66
C SER A 10 4.54 -5.32 -5.88
N GLY A 11 4.02 -6.53 -6.00
CA GLY A 11 3.10 -6.92 -7.07
C GLY A 11 1.84 -6.05 -7.11
N SER A 12 1.34 -5.61 -5.94
CA SER A 12 0.20 -4.70 -5.84
C SER A 12 0.49 -3.32 -6.45
N SER A 13 1.68 -2.75 -6.27
CA SER A 13 2.07 -1.47 -6.88
C SER A 13 2.22 -1.59 -8.39
N ILE A 14 2.79 -2.70 -8.87
CA ILE A 14 2.93 -2.97 -10.31
C ILE A 14 1.54 -3.11 -10.96
N GLY A 15 0.63 -3.84 -10.31
CA GLY A 15 -0.77 -3.95 -10.76
C GLY A 15 -1.48 -2.59 -10.81
N ALA A 16 -1.25 -1.72 -9.83
CA ALA A 16 -1.79 -0.36 -9.80
C ALA A 16 -1.28 0.55 -10.93
N ILE A 17 -0.15 0.21 -11.58
CA ILE A 17 0.34 0.91 -12.77
C ILE A 17 -0.27 0.30 -14.04
N ILE A 18 -0.23 -1.03 -14.15
CA ILE A 18 -0.63 -1.74 -15.37
C ILE A 18 -2.14 -1.61 -15.61
N HIS A 19 -2.97 -1.80 -14.58
CA HIS A 19 -4.42 -1.82 -14.74
C HIS A 19 -5.00 -0.49 -15.24
N PRO A 20 -4.66 0.69 -14.66
CA PRO A 20 -5.17 1.96 -15.17
C PRO A 20 -4.72 2.26 -16.61
N ILE A 21 -3.45 2.00 -16.95
CA ILE A 21 -2.93 2.21 -18.32
C ILE A 21 -3.66 1.31 -19.31
N MET A 22 -3.81 0.04 -18.98
CA MET A 22 -4.48 -0.94 -19.83
C MET A 22 -5.95 -0.61 -20.01
N LEU A 23 -6.67 -0.28 -18.93
CA LEU A 23 -8.09 0.10 -19.01
C LEU A 23 -8.28 1.39 -19.80
N ASN A 24 -7.47 2.43 -19.55
CA ASN A 24 -7.59 3.70 -20.27
C ASN A 24 -7.45 3.50 -21.79
N ASN A 25 -6.43 2.77 -22.23
CA ASN A 25 -6.22 2.48 -23.64
C ASN A 25 -7.29 1.56 -24.26
N THR A 26 -7.77 0.57 -23.50
CA THR A 26 -8.70 -0.45 -24.02
C THR A 26 -10.13 0.08 -24.03
N ILE A 27 -10.53 0.88 -23.05
CA ILE A 27 -11.86 1.52 -23.01
C ILE A 27 -12.00 2.47 -24.20
N SER A 28 -10.99 3.29 -24.48
CA SER A 28 -11.03 4.25 -25.60
C SER A 28 -11.09 3.58 -26.97
N LYS A 29 -10.59 2.35 -27.14
CA LYS A 29 -10.52 1.66 -28.44
C LYS A 29 -11.60 0.60 -28.65
N LEU A 30 -11.93 -0.16 -27.61
CA LEU A 30 -12.68 -1.42 -27.70
C LEU A 30 -13.96 -1.41 -26.84
N GLY A 31 -14.20 -0.33 -26.08
CA GLY A 31 -15.32 -0.18 -25.18
C GLY A 31 -15.14 -0.87 -23.82
N PHE A 32 -16.03 -0.54 -22.88
CA PHE A 32 -15.93 -0.95 -21.48
C PHE A 32 -15.93 -2.48 -21.29
N ASN A 33 -16.87 -3.19 -21.94
CA ASN A 33 -17.02 -4.65 -21.78
C ASN A 33 -15.75 -5.41 -22.20
N ASN A 34 -15.12 -5.02 -23.30
CA ASN A 34 -13.90 -5.68 -23.77
C ASN A 34 -12.69 -5.33 -22.90
N ALA A 35 -12.63 -4.11 -22.35
CA ALA A 35 -11.59 -3.73 -21.40
C ALA A 35 -11.64 -4.55 -20.11
N VAL A 36 -12.84 -4.79 -19.56
CA VAL A 36 -13.01 -5.64 -18.37
C VAL A 36 -12.60 -7.09 -18.66
N ARG A 37 -12.97 -7.63 -19.83
CA ARG A 37 -12.56 -8.99 -20.25
C ARG A 37 -11.05 -9.12 -20.44
N ALA A 38 -10.40 -8.11 -21.02
CA ALA A 38 -8.94 -8.08 -21.15
C ALA A 38 -8.25 -8.08 -19.77
N SER A 39 -8.77 -7.29 -18.83
CA SER A 39 -8.29 -7.27 -17.45
C SER A 39 -8.47 -8.62 -16.75
N ALA A 40 -9.64 -9.24 -16.90
CA ALA A 40 -9.90 -10.57 -16.37
C ALA A 40 -8.96 -11.64 -16.97
N GLY A 41 -8.68 -11.56 -18.28
CA GLY A 41 -7.74 -12.45 -18.96
C GLY A 41 -6.31 -12.35 -18.43
N LEU A 42 -5.83 -11.13 -18.17
CA LEU A 42 -4.51 -10.89 -17.57
C LEU A 42 -4.41 -11.49 -16.17
N VAL A 43 -5.42 -11.26 -15.32
CA VAL A 43 -5.47 -11.81 -13.96
C VAL A 43 -5.55 -13.34 -13.99
N ALA A 44 -6.38 -13.91 -14.86
CA ALA A 44 -6.49 -15.36 -15.03
C ALA A 44 -5.18 -16.00 -15.50
N GLY A 45 -4.48 -15.39 -16.46
CA GLY A 45 -3.18 -15.87 -16.92
C GLY A 45 -2.13 -15.89 -15.81
N LEU A 46 -2.04 -14.81 -15.03
CA LEU A 46 -1.14 -14.74 -13.87
C LEU A 46 -1.51 -15.78 -12.80
N LEU A 47 -2.81 -16.00 -12.56
CA LEU A 47 -3.30 -16.99 -11.61
C LEU A 47 -2.95 -18.42 -12.06
N LEU A 48 -3.11 -18.74 -13.35
CA LEU A 48 -2.74 -20.06 -13.89
C LEU A 48 -1.25 -20.34 -13.73
N ILE A 49 -0.41 -19.35 -14.02
CA ILE A 49 1.04 -19.44 -13.80
C ILE A 49 1.34 -19.66 -12.31
N ALA A 50 0.67 -18.91 -11.42
CA ALA A 50 0.82 -19.07 -9.98
C ALA A 50 0.41 -20.48 -9.50
N CYS A 51 -0.71 -21.01 -9.99
CA CYS A 51 -1.16 -22.37 -9.67
C CYS A 51 -0.17 -23.43 -10.18
N GLY A 52 0.44 -23.23 -11.35
CA GLY A 52 1.45 -24.14 -11.90
C GLY A 52 2.80 -24.11 -11.16
N LEU A 53 3.18 -22.95 -10.60
CA LEU A 53 4.43 -22.75 -9.86
C LEU A 53 4.29 -23.07 -8.35
N MET A 54 3.09 -22.94 -7.79
CA MET A 54 2.86 -23.20 -6.37
C MET A 54 3.03 -24.69 -6.06
N ARG A 55 4.10 -24.99 -5.35
CA ARG A 55 4.31 -26.31 -4.73
C ARG A 55 3.97 -26.22 -3.25
N THR A 56 3.09 -27.07 -2.77
CA THR A 56 2.77 -27.16 -1.34
C THR A 56 4.02 -27.61 -0.57
N HIS A 57 4.60 -26.68 0.19
CA HIS A 57 5.72 -26.98 1.08
C HIS A 57 5.33 -26.63 2.53
N MET A 58 4.44 -27.44 3.09
CA MET A 58 4.36 -27.71 4.53
C MET A 58 3.39 -28.88 4.77
N PRO A 59 3.76 -29.86 5.61
CA PRO A 59 2.78 -30.82 6.10
C PRO A 59 1.72 -30.04 6.88
N VAL A 60 0.45 -30.35 6.63
CA VAL A 60 -0.68 -29.80 7.37
C VAL A 60 -0.52 -30.22 8.84
N GLN A 61 0.18 -29.44 9.64
CA GLN A 61 0.09 -29.58 11.08
C GLN A 61 -1.29 -29.08 11.47
N GLN A 62 -2.22 -30.01 11.55
CA GLN A 62 -3.48 -29.86 12.26
C GLN A 62 -3.16 -29.58 13.74
N ARG A 63 -2.83 -28.35 14.07
CA ARG A 63 -2.89 -27.87 15.44
C ARG A 63 -3.97 -26.80 15.50
N SER A 64 -5.15 -27.29 15.86
CA SER A 64 -6.16 -26.53 16.58
C SER A 64 -5.56 -26.07 17.91
N SER A 65 -4.72 -25.04 17.87
CA SER A 65 -4.52 -24.20 19.05
C SER A 65 -5.63 -23.17 18.99
N SER A 66 -6.57 -23.21 19.94
CA SER A 66 -7.52 -22.12 20.13
C SER A 66 -6.72 -20.82 20.28
N VAL A 67 -6.71 -20.02 19.23
CA VAL A 67 -6.01 -18.74 19.24
C VAL A 67 -6.77 -17.85 20.22
N SER A 68 -6.18 -17.60 21.37
CA SER A 68 -6.80 -16.78 22.39
C SER A 68 -6.77 -15.32 21.95
N LEU A 69 -7.93 -14.80 21.50
CA LEU A 69 -8.11 -13.37 21.20
C LEU A 69 -7.70 -12.49 22.37
N LYS A 70 -7.84 -12.96 23.61
CA LYS A 70 -7.41 -12.25 24.81
C LYS A 70 -5.89 -12.13 24.91
N ALA A 71 -5.13 -13.14 24.44
CA ALA A 71 -3.67 -13.08 24.40
C ALA A 71 -3.18 -12.09 23.33
N ILE A 72 -3.85 -12.04 22.17
CA ILE A 72 -3.57 -11.07 21.11
C ILE A 72 -3.91 -9.64 21.58
N ALA A 73 -5.05 -9.46 22.25
CA ALA A 73 -5.48 -8.16 22.77
C ALA A 73 -4.69 -7.70 24.00
N SER A 74 -3.91 -8.59 24.64
CA SER A 74 -3.03 -8.22 25.76
C SER A 74 -1.61 -7.86 25.32
N ASP A 75 -1.27 -8.08 24.05
CA ASP A 75 0.04 -7.77 23.48
C ASP A 75 0.11 -6.27 23.13
N TRP A 76 0.74 -5.50 24.02
CA TRP A 76 0.87 -4.05 23.86
C TRP A 76 1.58 -3.65 22.55
N ALA A 77 2.57 -4.43 22.10
CA ALA A 77 3.27 -4.15 20.85
C ALA A 77 2.35 -4.33 19.64
N TYR A 78 1.45 -5.32 19.70
CA TYR A 78 0.47 -5.57 18.65
C TYR A 78 -0.62 -4.48 18.61
N ILE A 79 -1.10 -4.04 19.78
CA ILE A 79 -2.06 -2.92 19.87
C ILE A 79 -1.42 -1.65 19.31
N ALA A 80 -0.20 -1.32 19.72
CA ALA A 80 0.51 -0.13 19.23
C ALA A 80 0.74 -0.18 17.70
N ALA A 81 1.12 -1.35 17.16
CA ALA A 81 1.29 -1.56 15.72
C ALA A 81 -0.05 -1.42 14.96
N THR A 82 -1.14 -1.94 15.51
CA THR A 82 -2.48 -1.86 14.91
C THR A 82 -3.01 -0.42 14.93
N LEU A 83 -2.81 0.30 16.03
CA LEU A 83 -3.17 1.72 16.12
C LEU A 83 -2.33 2.56 15.15
N GLY A 84 -1.03 2.29 15.04
CA GLY A 84 -0.17 2.94 14.06
C GLY A 84 -0.61 2.68 12.62
N LEU A 85 -1.05 1.47 12.30
CA LEU A 85 -1.64 1.14 10.99
C LEU A 85 -2.93 1.92 10.74
N MET A 86 -3.82 1.99 11.73
CA MET A 86 -5.05 2.77 11.62
C MET A 86 -4.76 4.25 11.35
N MET A 87 -3.84 4.87 12.09
CA MET A 87 -3.44 6.26 11.89
C MET A 87 -2.80 6.49 10.51
N PHE A 88 -1.91 5.58 10.09
CA PHE A 88 -1.27 5.67 8.78
C PHE A 88 -2.28 5.56 7.63
N SER A 89 -3.25 4.66 7.73
CA SER A 89 -4.29 4.46 6.71
C SER A 89 -5.17 5.69 6.47
N VAL A 90 -5.37 6.54 7.48
CA VAL A 90 -6.06 7.83 7.32
C VAL A 90 -5.28 8.79 6.41
N GLY A 91 -3.96 8.90 6.62
CA GLY A 91 -3.10 9.79 5.84
C GLY A 91 -2.63 9.21 4.51
N PHE A 92 -2.63 7.88 4.36
CA PHE A 92 -2.01 7.19 3.22
C PHE A 92 -2.63 7.59 1.87
N TYR A 93 -3.95 7.71 1.83
CA TYR A 93 -4.68 8.02 0.60
C TYR A 93 -4.61 9.50 0.22
N PHE A 94 -4.25 10.39 1.15
CA PHE A 94 -4.28 11.82 0.92
C PHE A 94 -3.35 12.22 -0.24
N PRO A 95 -2.04 11.96 -0.23
CA PRO A 95 -1.19 12.32 -1.37
C PRO A 95 -1.53 11.54 -2.63
N GLN A 96 -2.16 10.36 -2.52
CA GLN A 96 -2.50 9.57 -3.69
C GLN A 96 -3.65 10.19 -4.51
N PHE A 97 -4.61 10.83 -3.84
CA PHE A 97 -5.72 11.54 -4.50
C PHE A 97 -5.40 13.03 -4.74
N TYR A 98 -4.86 13.72 -3.73
CA TYR A 98 -4.67 15.17 -3.80
C TYR A 98 -3.51 15.58 -4.70
N LEU A 99 -2.47 14.76 -4.88
CA LEU A 99 -1.38 15.09 -5.80
C LEU A 99 -1.88 15.24 -7.25
N GLN A 100 -2.89 14.46 -7.65
CA GLN A 100 -3.49 14.56 -8.98
C GLN A 100 -4.35 15.81 -9.13
N LEU A 101 -5.15 16.11 -8.09
CA LEU A 101 -6.00 17.30 -8.05
C LEU A 101 -5.16 18.57 -8.06
N ASP A 102 -4.08 18.60 -7.27
CA ASP A 102 -3.20 19.75 -7.14
C ASP A 102 -2.38 20.00 -8.42
N ALA A 103 -1.95 18.93 -9.10
CA ALA A 103 -1.36 19.04 -10.44
C ALA A 103 -2.36 19.62 -11.46
N SER A 104 -3.63 19.23 -11.39
CA SER A 104 -4.68 19.76 -12.26
C SER A 104 -4.99 21.24 -11.97
N ASN A 105 -5.01 21.65 -10.70
CA ASN A 105 -5.29 23.03 -10.29
C ASN A 105 -4.18 24.01 -10.71
N HIS A 106 -2.93 23.54 -10.78
CA HIS A 106 -1.79 24.34 -11.26
C HIS A 106 -1.68 24.43 -12.80
N HIS A 107 -2.75 24.10 -13.53
CA HIS A 107 -2.81 24.10 -15.00
C HIS A 107 -1.74 23.20 -15.68
N LEU A 108 -1.22 22.20 -14.97
CA LEU A 108 -0.34 21.21 -15.58
C LEU A 108 -1.17 20.25 -16.43
N ASN A 109 -0.67 19.94 -17.63
CA ASN A 109 -1.35 19.10 -18.61
C ASN A 109 -1.84 17.78 -17.95
N GLN A 110 -3.04 17.31 -18.29
CA GLN A 110 -3.66 16.10 -17.74
C GLN A 110 -2.77 14.85 -17.88
N ASN A 111 -1.93 14.81 -18.92
CA ASN A 111 -0.90 13.78 -19.07
C ASN A 111 0.13 13.80 -17.91
N PHE A 112 0.50 14.97 -17.40
CA PHE A 112 1.45 15.14 -16.31
C PHE A 112 0.89 14.64 -14.96
N ALA A 113 -0.39 14.88 -14.68
CA ALA A 113 -1.06 14.34 -13.50
C ALA A 113 -1.12 12.80 -13.52
N PHE A 114 -1.38 12.22 -14.69
CA PHE A 114 -1.34 10.77 -14.89
C PHE A 114 0.07 10.20 -14.68
N TYR A 115 1.09 10.81 -15.29
CA TYR A 115 2.49 10.40 -15.10
C TYR A 115 2.95 10.54 -13.65
N SER A 116 2.48 11.54 -12.91
CA SER A 116 2.81 11.72 -11.49
C SER A 116 2.35 10.54 -10.64
N LEU A 117 1.15 9.99 -10.92
CA LEU A 117 0.66 8.80 -10.23
C LEU A 117 1.42 7.53 -10.63
N VAL A 118 1.84 7.43 -11.90
CA VAL A 118 2.71 6.32 -12.36
C VAL A 118 4.06 6.39 -11.66
N ILE A 119 4.67 7.57 -11.52
CA ILE A 119 5.93 7.80 -10.80
C ILE A 119 5.77 7.43 -9.32
N LEU A 120 4.67 7.85 -8.69
CA LEU A 120 4.38 7.52 -7.29
C LEU A 120 4.24 6.01 -7.07
N ASN A 121 3.51 5.31 -7.92
CA ASN A 121 3.37 3.85 -7.78
C ASN A 121 4.67 3.10 -8.13
N SER A 122 5.46 3.62 -9.08
CA SER A 122 6.75 3.03 -9.46
C SER A 122 7.77 3.15 -8.33
N SER A 123 7.88 4.34 -7.73
CA SER A 123 8.71 4.56 -6.56
C SER A 123 8.20 3.76 -5.35
N SER A 124 6.89 3.57 -5.22
CA SER A 124 6.30 2.67 -4.21
C SER A 124 6.66 1.20 -4.41
N ALA A 125 6.71 0.71 -5.65
CA ALA A 125 7.18 -0.64 -5.93
C ALA A 125 8.64 -0.82 -5.48
N MET A 126 9.52 0.16 -5.79
CA MET A 126 10.91 0.14 -5.32
C MET A 126 10.99 0.22 -3.79
N GLY A 127 10.21 1.12 -3.19
CA GLY A 127 10.09 1.28 -1.74
C GLY A 127 9.59 0.03 -1.03
N ARG A 128 8.79 -0.82 -1.68
CA ARG A 128 8.37 -2.10 -1.08
C ARG A 128 9.49 -3.13 -1.07
N ILE A 129 10.33 -3.17 -2.10
CA ILE A 129 11.38 -4.20 -2.27
C ILE A 129 12.64 -3.87 -1.46
N LEU A 130 13.13 -2.63 -1.55
CA LEU A 130 14.43 -2.23 -1.00
C LEU A 130 14.56 -2.48 0.52
N PRO A 131 13.58 -2.10 1.35
CA PRO A 131 13.67 -2.27 2.80
C PRO A 131 13.74 -3.75 3.20
N GLY A 132 13.16 -4.65 2.41
CA GLY A 132 13.24 -6.09 2.66
C GLY A 132 14.69 -6.60 2.77
N PHE A 133 15.64 -6.00 2.04
CA PHE A 133 17.06 -6.35 2.13
C PHE A 133 17.72 -5.86 3.42
N PHE A 134 17.27 -4.72 3.95
CA PHE A 134 17.86 -4.06 5.11
C PHE A 134 17.19 -4.45 6.43
N VAL A 135 16.02 -5.11 6.39
CA VAL A 135 15.29 -5.58 7.58
C VAL A 135 16.16 -6.38 8.54
N ASN A 136 17.05 -7.23 8.02
CA ASN A 136 17.88 -8.08 8.86
C ASN A 136 18.96 -7.30 9.65
N ARG A 137 19.29 -6.07 9.22
CA ARG A 137 20.32 -5.23 9.85
C ARG A 137 19.74 -4.11 10.71
N LEU A 138 18.66 -3.47 10.27
CA LEU A 138 18.10 -2.28 10.90
C LEU A 138 16.88 -2.58 11.80
N GLY A 139 16.29 -3.77 11.66
CA GLY A 139 15.07 -4.17 12.37
C GLY A 139 13.81 -3.58 11.75
N VAL A 140 12.72 -4.37 11.73
CA VAL A 140 11.46 -3.98 11.08
C VAL A 140 10.84 -2.74 11.73
N GLY A 141 10.83 -2.67 13.07
CA GLY A 141 10.24 -1.56 13.82
C GLY A 141 10.90 -0.22 13.49
N ASN A 142 12.22 -0.13 13.58
CA ASN A 142 12.96 1.10 13.31
C ASN A 142 12.76 1.60 11.87
N MET A 143 12.73 0.68 10.89
CA MET A 143 12.51 1.02 9.49
C MET A 143 11.10 1.55 9.25
N ILE A 144 10.08 0.96 9.90
CA ILE A 144 8.70 1.45 9.82
C ILE A 144 8.59 2.84 10.45
N THR A 145 9.15 3.06 11.64
CA THR A 145 9.12 4.37 12.29
C THR A 145 9.81 5.45 11.44
N ALA A 146 10.98 5.14 10.88
CA ALA A 146 11.68 6.05 9.99
C ALA A 146 10.88 6.34 8.71
N ALA A 147 10.29 5.32 8.08
CA ALA A 147 9.47 5.50 6.89
C ALA A 147 8.24 6.38 7.17
N THR A 148 7.55 6.16 8.30
CA THR A 148 6.39 6.96 8.69
C THR A 148 6.77 8.42 8.97
N ALA A 149 7.89 8.66 9.67
CA ALA A 149 8.37 10.02 9.94
C ALA A 149 8.72 10.76 8.64
N MET A 150 9.38 10.08 7.70
CA MET A 150 9.69 10.64 6.39
C MET A 150 8.44 10.89 5.55
N CYS A 151 7.44 9.99 5.58
CA CYS A 151 6.14 10.25 4.95
C CYS A 151 5.48 11.51 5.50
N ALA A 152 5.44 11.67 6.82
CA ALA A 152 4.86 12.85 7.45
C ALA A 152 5.59 14.14 7.02
N ALA A 153 6.94 14.12 7.01
CA ALA A 153 7.73 15.25 6.55
C ALA A 153 7.45 15.62 5.08
N VAL A 154 7.29 14.62 4.20
CA VAL A 154 6.94 14.85 2.79
C VAL A 154 5.52 15.40 2.64
N ILE A 155 4.56 14.94 3.44
CA ILE A 155 3.19 15.47 3.46
C ILE A 155 3.19 16.94 3.88
N PHE A 156 3.92 17.32 4.95
CA PHE A 156 4.06 18.73 5.32
C PHE A 156 4.76 19.55 4.23
N GLY A 157 5.70 18.94 3.50
CA GLY A 157 6.34 19.54 2.33
C GLY A 157 5.40 19.83 1.15
N MET A 158 4.21 19.21 1.09
CA MET A 158 3.21 19.52 0.06
C MET A 158 2.68 20.96 0.18
N ILE A 159 2.75 21.59 1.36
CA ILE A 159 2.29 22.97 1.58
C ILE A 159 3.09 23.97 0.72
N GLY A 160 4.33 23.65 0.35
CA GLY A 160 5.22 24.51 -0.45
C GLY A 160 5.20 24.21 -1.97
N LEU A 161 4.20 23.49 -2.46
CA LEU A 161 4.09 23.13 -3.87
C LEU A 161 3.91 24.38 -4.75
N SER A 162 4.86 24.60 -5.65
CA SER A 162 4.86 25.75 -6.57
C SER A 162 5.28 25.39 -8.01
N ASN A 163 6.01 24.29 -8.19
CA ASN A 163 6.62 23.90 -9.46
C ASN A 163 6.35 22.43 -9.81
N ALA A 164 6.31 22.12 -11.10
CA ALA A 164 6.16 20.76 -11.62
C ALA A 164 7.25 19.79 -11.10
N THR A 165 8.47 20.29 -10.92
CA THR A 165 9.58 19.51 -10.36
C THR A 165 9.32 19.11 -8.90
N SER A 166 8.71 19.99 -8.11
CA SER A 166 8.36 19.71 -6.71
C SER A 166 7.33 18.58 -6.61
N VAL A 167 6.33 18.56 -7.51
CA VAL A 167 5.33 17.48 -7.61
C VAL A 167 6.00 16.13 -7.85
N VAL A 168 6.95 16.07 -8.79
CA VAL A 168 7.67 14.83 -9.12
C VAL A 168 8.53 14.35 -7.95
N LEU A 169 9.26 15.25 -7.29
CA LEU A 169 10.07 14.89 -6.12
C LEU A 169 9.21 14.37 -4.98
N ILE A 170 8.08 15.04 -4.68
CA ILE A 170 7.13 14.58 -3.67
C ILE A 170 6.57 13.20 -4.04
N ALA A 171 6.19 12.97 -5.30
CA ALA A 171 5.71 11.68 -5.77
C ALA A 171 6.72 10.55 -5.55
N ILE A 172 8.01 10.81 -5.84
CA ILE A 172 9.09 9.84 -5.66
C ILE A 172 9.35 9.56 -4.18
N PHE A 173 9.56 10.60 -3.38
CA PHE A 173 9.89 10.43 -1.96
C PHE A 173 8.72 9.83 -1.20
N TYR A 174 7.52 10.38 -1.37
CA TYR A 174 6.32 9.85 -0.73
C TYR A 174 6.06 8.41 -1.17
N GLY A 175 6.09 8.13 -2.48
CA GLY A 175 5.87 6.80 -3.00
C GLY A 175 6.87 5.80 -2.42
N PHE A 176 8.16 6.14 -2.36
CA PHE A 176 9.19 5.28 -1.78
C PHE A 176 8.97 4.99 -0.27
N PHE A 177 8.75 6.01 0.56
CA PHE A 177 8.58 5.81 2.00
C PHE A 177 7.23 5.15 2.33
N ALA A 178 6.17 5.53 1.64
CA ALA A 178 4.86 4.91 1.80
C ALA A 178 4.88 3.44 1.32
N GLY A 179 5.60 3.17 0.22
CA GLY A 179 5.89 1.81 -0.24
C GLY A 179 6.67 1.02 0.80
N SER A 180 7.68 1.63 1.43
CA SER A 180 8.47 0.99 2.49
C SER A 180 7.60 0.57 3.66
N TYR A 181 6.70 1.44 4.11
CA TYR A 181 5.74 1.11 5.17
C TYR A 181 4.86 -0.09 4.78
N VAL A 182 4.21 -0.05 3.61
CA VAL A 182 3.29 -1.10 3.15
C VAL A 182 4.02 -2.42 2.88
N GLY A 183 5.28 -2.39 2.44
CA GLY A 183 6.09 -3.60 2.28
C GLY A 183 6.44 -4.26 3.61
N LEU A 184 6.63 -3.46 4.67
CA LEU A 184 7.11 -3.91 5.97
C LEU A 184 6.00 -4.28 6.96
N ILE A 185 4.75 -3.83 6.75
CA ILE A 185 3.64 -4.14 7.66
C ILE A 185 3.39 -5.65 7.81
N ASN A 186 3.49 -6.40 6.71
CA ASN A 186 3.30 -7.86 6.73
C ASN A 186 4.43 -8.56 7.50
N PRO A 187 5.72 -8.25 7.26
CA PRO A 187 6.84 -8.68 8.11
C PRO A 187 6.69 -8.28 9.58
N LEU A 188 6.19 -7.07 9.88
CA LEU A 188 5.98 -6.62 11.26
C LEU A 188 4.98 -7.53 11.97
N MET A 189 3.81 -7.72 11.37
CA MET A 189 2.77 -8.59 11.94
C MET A 189 3.23 -10.03 12.08
N ALA A 190 4.01 -10.53 11.12
CA ALA A 190 4.64 -11.84 11.21
C ALA A 190 5.68 -11.92 12.35
N SER A 191 6.41 -10.85 12.64
CA SER A 191 7.39 -10.81 13.74
C SER A 191 6.78 -10.71 15.13
N LEU A 192 5.59 -10.12 15.25
CA LEU A 192 4.82 -10.07 16.50
C LEU A 192 4.01 -11.35 16.75
N SER A 193 3.88 -12.23 15.75
CA SER A 193 3.09 -13.46 15.85
C SER A 193 3.91 -14.59 16.48
N ASN A 194 3.39 -15.21 17.54
CA ASN A 194 4.04 -16.34 18.21
C ASN A 194 3.96 -17.65 17.41
N SER A 195 2.99 -17.78 16.51
CA SER A 195 2.81 -18.95 15.65
C SER A 195 2.36 -18.55 14.24
N VAL A 196 2.68 -19.39 13.24
CA VAL A 196 2.29 -19.16 11.83
C VAL A 196 0.77 -19.21 11.64
N SER A 197 0.07 -19.96 12.49
CA SER A 197 -1.39 -20.06 12.49
C SER A 197 -2.07 -18.74 12.91
N GLU A 198 -1.42 -17.94 13.75
CA GLU A 198 -1.95 -16.66 14.23
C GLU A 198 -1.76 -15.50 13.27
N ILE A 199 -0.83 -15.61 12.31
CA ILE A 199 -0.47 -14.50 11.40
C ILE A 199 -1.70 -14.02 10.63
N GLY A 200 -2.47 -14.95 10.06
CA GLY A 200 -3.66 -14.62 9.28
C GLY A 200 -4.74 -13.94 10.13
N LEU A 201 -4.99 -14.42 11.35
CA LEU A 201 -5.97 -13.83 12.26
C LEU A 201 -5.54 -12.42 12.71
N ARG A 202 -4.28 -12.24 13.10
CA ARG A 202 -3.72 -10.93 13.50
C ARG A 202 -3.76 -9.93 12.34
N MET A 203 -3.37 -10.35 11.13
CA MET A 203 -3.51 -9.49 9.96
C MET A 203 -4.98 -9.12 9.69
N GLY A 204 -5.90 -10.08 9.75
CA GLY A 204 -7.32 -9.84 9.57
C GLY A 204 -7.91 -8.84 10.57
N ILE A 205 -7.58 -8.99 11.86
CA ILE A 205 -8.00 -8.06 12.92
C ILE A 205 -7.41 -6.67 12.67
N ALA A 206 -6.12 -6.57 12.36
CA ALA A 206 -5.46 -5.28 12.12
C ALA A 206 -6.06 -4.55 10.91
N PHE A 207 -6.35 -5.25 9.82
CA PHE A 207 -6.99 -4.65 8.64
C PHE A 207 -8.47 -4.31 8.86
N PHE A 208 -9.19 -5.07 9.68
CA PHE A 208 -10.59 -4.78 10.02
C PHE A 208 -10.73 -3.41 10.69
N PHE A 209 -9.86 -3.10 11.66
CA PHE A 209 -9.86 -1.78 12.31
C PHE A 209 -9.24 -0.67 11.45
N SER A 210 -8.38 -1.04 10.50
CA SER A 210 -7.77 -0.10 9.55
C SER A 210 -8.71 0.34 8.41
N GLY A 211 -9.96 -0.12 8.35
CA GLY A 211 -10.94 0.42 7.42
C GLY A 211 -11.14 1.92 7.66
N THR A 212 -11.25 2.70 6.60
CA THR A 212 -11.44 4.17 6.65
C THR A 212 -12.92 4.57 6.44
N PRO A 213 -13.83 4.43 7.42
CA PRO A 213 -15.09 5.16 7.40
C PRO A 213 -14.89 6.68 7.49
N ILE A 214 -13.72 7.13 7.97
CA ILE A 214 -13.41 8.55 8.20
C ILE A 214 -13.16 9.31 6.88
N GLY A 215 -12.51 8.68 5.89
CA GLY A 215 -12.24 9.33 4.59
C GLY A 215 -13.51 9.61 3.77
N GLY A 216 -14.52 8.74 3.89
CA GLY A 216 -15.83 8.95 3.27
C GLY A 216 -16.71 9.92 4.07
N ALA A 217 -16.61 9.92 5.40
CA ALA A 217 -17.33 10.87 6.26
C ALA A 217 -16.84 12.33 6.11
N LEU A 218 -15.59 12.54 5.65
CA LEU A 218 -15.05 13.85 5.30
C LEU A 218 -15.52 14.36 3.93
N LEU A 219 -16.01 13.48 3.04
CA LEU A 219 -16.65 13.89 1.79
C LEU A 219 -18.13 14.20 2.06
N THR A 220 -18.38 15.37 2.62
CA THR A 220 -19.73 15.98 2.54
C THR A 220 -19.88 16.63 1.16
N GLU A 221 -21.12 16.74 0.65
CA GLU A 221 -21.46 17.21 -0.71
C GLU A 221 -20.91 18.61 -1.07
N GLU A 222 -20.50 19.39 -0.07
CA GLU A 222 -19.84 20.67 -0.26
C GLU A 222 -18.36 20.57 0.11
N PHE A 223 -17.48 20.62 -0.89
CA PHE A 223 -16.02 20.67 -0.77
C PHE A 223 -15.54 21.98 -0.09
N ILE A 224 -15.97 22.26 1.14
CA ILE A 224 -15.59 23.47 1.88
C ILE A 224 -14.60 23.08 2.97
N TRP A 225 -13.35 23.50 2.76
CA TRP A 225 -12.19 23.00 3.50
C TRP A 225 -11.84 23.80 4.75
N TRP A 226 -12.39 25.01 4.92
CA TRP A 226 -12.03 25.92 6.01
C TRP A 226 -13.15 26.91 6.30
N GLN A 227 -13.66 26.89 7.54
CA GLN A 227 -14.08 28.08 8.28
C GLN A 227 -13.45 28.04 9.66
#